data_AF-A0A6P9B588-F1
#
_entry.id   AF-A0A6P9B588-F1
#
_cell.length_a   1.000
_cell.length_b   1.000
_cell.length_c   1.000
_cell.angle_alpha   90.00
_cell.angle_beta   90.00
_cell.angle_gamma   90.00
#
_symmetry.space_group_name_H-M   'P 1'
#
loop_
_entity.id
_entity.type
_entity.pdbx_description
1 polymer ?
#
loop_
_entity_poly.entity_id
_entity_poly.type
_entity_poly.pdbx_seq_one_letter_code
_entity_poly.pdbx_strand_id
1 'polypeptide(L)'
;MSHQTGIQASEEVKETFARARNGQYRFLKIVIENEQLVVECVKQPGSTWEKDYDSFILALLEDKQPCYLLYRLDSRNAQGYEWIFIAWSPDHSPVRQKMLYAATRATLKKEFGGGHIKDEVFGTNKDDVSLNGYQKYLMTQSSTAPLTTAEEELRQIKISEQIDMNNEIIVLARTLPTEIKDLPRRIPKNSARYHFFLYKHSHEGDYLESIVFIYSMPGYVCSIRERMLYSSCKSHLLEIAEKQLWIQITRKIEIDDGDELTAEFLYEEVHPKRHAHKQGFAKPKGPVGKRGIRRLIRDPVETETPTD
;
A
#
# COMPACT_ATOMS: atom_id res chain seq x y z
N MET A 1 -14.43 -13.75 3.21
CA MET A 1 -13.98 -14.26 4.52
C MET A 1 -13.65 -15.73 4.32
N SER A 2 -12.48 -16.18 4.75
CA SER A 2 -12.02 -17.57 4.60
C SER A 2 -12.15 -18.32 5.93
N HIS A 3 -12.63 -19.57 5.88
CA HIS A 3 -12.62 -20.56 6.97
C HIS A 3 -12.96 -20.04 8.38
N GLN A 4 -14.11 -19.37 8.55
CA GLN A 4 -14.63 -19.03 9.88
C GLN A 4 -15.32 -20.22 10.55
N THR A 5 -15.23 -20.29 11.88
CA THR A 5 -15.83 -21.32 12.74
C THR A 5 -17.35 -21.18 12.94
N GLY A 6 -17.92 -20.03 12.62
CA GLY A 6 -19.31 -19.68 12.95
C GLY A 6 -19.52 -19.17 14.38
N ILE A 7 -18.49 -19.24 15.23
CA ILE A 7 -18.50 -18.76 16.63
C ILE A 7 -18.74 -17.25 16.68
N GLN A 8 -19.62 -16.82 17.58
CA GLN A 8 -20.02 -15.41 17.77
C GLN A 8 -19.67 -14.91 19.18
N ALA A 9 -19.70 -13.59 19.36
CA ALA A 9 -19.65 -12.96 20.68
C ALA A 9 -21.01 -13.07 21.38
N SER A 10 -21.01 -13.45 22.66
CA SER A 10 -22.21 -13.33 23.51
C SER A 10 -22.55 -11.85 23.76
N GLU A 11 -23.79 -11.57 24.19
CA GLU A 11 -24.21 -10.19 24.47
C GLU A 11 -23.40 -9.55 25.61
N GLU A 12 -22.96 -10.34 26.60
CA GLU A 12 -22.06 -9.88 27.68
C GLU A 12 -20.70 -9.41 27.14
N VAL A 13 -20.18 -10.08 26.11
CA VAL A 13 -18.95 -9.68 25.41
C VAL A 13 -19.18 -8.39 24.60
N LYS A 14 -20.34 -8.23 23.96
CA LYS A 14 -20.69 -6.99 23.24
C LYS A 14 -20.87 -5.80 24.19
N GLU A 15 -21.48 -6.01 25.36
CA GLU A 15 -21.56 -5.00 26.42
C GLU A 15 -20.18 -4.60 26.96
N THR A 16 -19.34 -5.58 27.29
CA THR A 16 -17.97 -5.30 27.76
C THR A 16 -17.12 -4.62 26.68
N PHE A 17 -17.34 -4.89 25.39
CA PHE A 17 -16.71 -4.14 24.28
C PHE A 17 -17.23 -2.70 24.14
N ALA A 18 -18.50 -2.43 24.41
CA ALA A 18 -19.02 -1.06 24.47
C ALA A 18 -18.37 -0.28 25.63
N ARG A 19 -18.30 -0.89 26.82
CA ARG A 19 -17.62 -0.33 28.00
C ARG A 19 -16.11 -0.14 27.79
N ALA A 20 -15.44 -1.08 27.12
CA ALA A 20 -14.03 -1.01 26.77
C ALA A 20 -13.72 0.18 25.86
N ARG A 21 -14.49 0.37 24.76
CA ARG A 21 -14.29 1.47 23.81
C ARG A 21 -14.44 2.86 24.46
N ASN A 22 -15.30 2.98 25.48
CA ASN A 22 -15.42 4.18 26.31
C ASN A 22 -14.22 4.43 27.26
N GLY A 23 -13.23 3.54 27.29
CA GLY A 23 -12.01 3.67 28.10
C GLY A 23 -12.08 3.08 29.51
N GLN A 24 -13.14 2.32 29.86
CA GLN A 24 -13.30 1.75 31.21
C GLN A 24 -12.25 0.69 31.58
N TYR A 25 -11.69 0.00 30.58
CA TYR A 25 -10.72 -1.08 30.78
C TYR A 25 -9.39 -0.78 30.07
N ARG A 26 -8.29 -1.30 30.61
CA ARG A 26 -6.94 -1.33 30.03
C ARG A 26 -6.69 -2.62 29.25
N PHE A 27 -7.27 -3.73 29.71
CA PHE A 27 -7.00 -5.06 29.20
C PHE A 27 -8.26 -5.94 29.29
N LEU A 28 -8.48 -6.78 28.28
CA LEU A 28 -9.44 -7.90 28.31
C LEU A 28 -8.76 -9.19 27.80
N LYS A 29 -8.88 -10.29 28.56
CA LYS A 29 -8.59 -11.66 28.10
C LYS A 29 -9.89 -12.28 27.58
N ILE A 30 -9.85 -12.81 26.36
CA ILE A 30 -10.98 -13.42 25.68
C ILE A 30 -10.61 -14.84 25.30
N VAL A 31 -11.49 -15.77 25.65
CA VAL A 31 -11.35 -17.21 25.35
C VAL A 31 -12.60 -17.72 24.64
N ILE A 32 -12.48 -18.93 24.09
CA ILE A 32 -13.55 -19.66 23.44
C ILE A 32 -13.97 -20.81 24.37
N GLU A 33 -15.15 -20.70 24.96
CA GLU A 33 -15.77 -21.73 25.79
C GLU A 33 -17.11 -22.13 25.18
N ASN A 34 -17.41 -23.43 25.15
CA ASN A 34 -18.69 -23.96 24.66
C ASN A 34 -19.13 -23.39 23.28
N GLU A 35 -18.15 -23.19 22.39
CA GLU A 35 -18.31 -22.61 21.04
C GLU A 35 -18.85 -21.16 21.01
N GLN A 36 -18.62 -20.39 22.08
CA GLN A 36 -18.88 -18.96 22.18
C GLN A 36 -17.61 -18.19 22.60
N LEU A 37 -17.47 -16.94 22.19
CA LEU A 37 -16.45 -16.04 22.75
C LEU A 37 -16.95 -15.50 24.09
N VAL A 38 -16.12 -15.63 25.13
CA VAL A 38 -16.38 -15.13 26.50
C VAL A 38 -15.19 -14.30 27.01
N VAL A 39 -15.46 -13.33 27.88
CA VAL A 39 -14.43 -12.51 28.54
C VAL A 39 -14.11 -13.11 29.90
N GLU A 40 -12.89 -13.64 30.04
CA GLU A 40 -12.43 -14.34 31.24
C GLU A 40 -11.90 -13.37 32.31
N CYS A 41 -11.20 -12.32 31.88
CA CYS A 41 -10.57 -11.35 32.78
C CYS A 41 -10.58 -9.95 32.17
N VAL A 42 -10.88 -8.94 32.98
CA VAL A 42 -10.70 -7.53 32.63
C VAL A 42 -9.86 -6.84 33.70
N LYS A 43 -8.99 -5.91 33.28
CA LYS A 43 -8.21 -5.05 34.19
C LYS A 43 -8.48 -3.58 33.86
N GLN A 44 -8.68 -2.76 34.90
CA GLN A 44 -8.80 -1.30 34.78
C GLN A 44 -7.40 -0.68 34.59
N PRO A 45 -7.28 0.51 33.96
CA PRO A 45 -5.99 1.21 33.87
C PRO A 45 -5.48 1.59 35.26
N GLY A 46 -4.23 1.20 35.56
CA GLY A 46 -3.57 1.54 36.82
C GLY A 46 -2.59 2.72 36.66
N SER A 47 -1.83 2.71 35.57
CA SER A 47 -0.80 3.71 35.28
C SER A 47 -0.68 3.94 33.76
N THR A 48 0.52 4.25 33.26
CA THR A 48 0.77 4.38 31.81
C THR A 48 0.71 3.01 31.13
N TRP A 49 0.30 2.99 29.85
CA TRP A 49 0.12 1.75 29.10
C TRP A 49 1.38 0.87 29.08
N GLU A 50 2.59 1.44 29.08
CA GLU A 50 3.86 0.71 29.12
C GLU A 50 4.08 -0.04 30.44
N LYS A 51 3.77 0.59 31.57
CA LYS A 51 3.97 0.04 32.92
C LYS A 51 2.92 -1.00 33.27
N ASP A 52 1.69 -0.78 32.83
CA ASP A 52 0.59 -1.74 32.97
C ASP A 52 0.89 -3.02 32.11
N TYR A 53 1.60 -2.90 30.97
CA TYR A 53 1.69 -3.91 29.89
C TYR A 53 2.09 -5.32 30.34
N ASP A 54 3.37 -5.52 30.72
CA ASP A 54 3.91 -6.84 31.01
C ASP A 54 3.23 -7.48 32.23
N SER A 55 2.92 -6.68 33.25
CA SER A 55 2.22 -7.14 34.45
C SER A 55 0.77 -7.57 34.19
N PHE A 56 0.14 -7.00 33.15
CA PHE A 56 -1.23 -7.34 32.79
C PHE A 56 -1.31 -8.54 31.85
N ILE A 57 -0.41 -8.60 30.87
CA ILE A 57 -0.35 -9.63 29.83
C ILE A 57 0.36 -10.90 30.33
N LEU A 58 1.65 -10.83 30.70
CA LEU A 58 2.47 -12.02 30.93
C LEU A 58 1.96 -12.89 32.08
N ALA A 59 1.36 -12.27 33.09
CA ALA A 59 0.74 -12.94 34.24
C ALA A 59 -0.55 -13.73 33.90
N LEU A 60 -1.07 -13.62 32.67
CA LEU A 60 -2.30 -14.29 32.21
C LEU A 60 -2.05 -15.18 30.96
N LEU A 61 -0.79 -15.42 30.61
CA LEU A 61 -0.39 -16.30 29.50
C LEU A 61 -0.14 -17.74 29.98
N GLU A 62 -1.02 -18.64 29.57
CA GLU A 62 -0.91 -20.09 29.80
C GLU A 62 -0.09 -20.76 28.70
N ASP A 63 0.80 -21.70 29.07
CA ASP A 63 1.78 -22.29 28.13
C ASP A 63 1.19 -23.33 27.16
N LYS A 64 -0.09 -23.70 27.31
CA LYS A 64 -0.77 -24.77 26.55
C LYS A 64 -2.19 -24.41 26.10
N GLN A 65 -2.63 -23.18 26.32
CA GLN A 65 -3.98 -22.72 26.02
C GLN A 65 -3.93 -21.41 25.24
N PRO A 66 -4.41 -21.37 23.98
CA PRO A 66 -4.53 -20.13 23.21
C PRO A 66 -5.57 -19.20 23.81
N CYS A 67 -5.38 -17.89 23.63
CA CYS A 67 -6.33 -16.85 24.01
C CYS A 67 -6.17 -15.60 23.10
N TYR A 68 -7.11 -14.66 23.19
CA TYR A 68 -6.95 -13.33 22.60
C TYR A 68 -6.87 -12.29 23.70
N LEU A 69 -5.96 -11.33 23.54
CA LEU A 69 -5.81 -10.20 24.45
C LEU A 69 -6.09 -8.91 23.69
N LEU A 70 -6.99 -8.09 24.22
CA LEU A 70 -7.18 -6.71 23.79
C LEU A 70 -6.51 -5.80 24.80
N TYR A 71 -5.47 -5.10 24.37
CA TYR A 71 -4.70 -4.19 25.22
C TYR A 71 -4.86 -2.74 24.76
N ARG A 72 -5.23 -1.83 25.67
CA ARG A 72 -5.51 -0.43 25.36
C ARG A 72 -4.27 0.43 25.52
N LEU A 73 -3.90 1.12 24.45
CA LEU A 73 -2.91 2.20 24.50
C LEU A 73 -3.48 3.44 25.22
N ASP A 74 -2.62 4.40 25.52
CA ASP A 74 -3.06 5.75 25.94
C ASP A 74 -3.27 6.70 24.75
N SER A 75 -2.83 6.30 23.55
CA SER A 75 -3.10 7.01 22.30
C SER A 75 -4.54 6.83 21.83
N ARG A 76 -4.97 7.76 20.96
CA ARG A 76 -6.33 7.84 20.41
C ARG A 76 -6.30 8.11 18.92
N ASN A 77 -7.30 7.60 18.21
CA ASN A 77 -7.60 7.89 16.82
C ASN A 77 -9.01 8.49 16.68
N ALA A 78 -9.47 8.71 15.44
CA ALA A 78 -10.77 9.32 15.16
C ALA A 78 -12.01 8.53 15.66
N GLN A 79 -11.84 7.30 16.16
CA GLN A 79 -12.92 6.46 16.71
C GLN A 79 -12.84 6.31 18.24
N GLY A 80 -11.75 6.71 18.90
CA GLY A 80 -11.57 6.59 20.35
C GLY A 80 -10.15 6.17 20.73
N TYR A 81 -10.00 5.42 21.81
CA TYR A 81 -8.71 4.81 22.18
C TYR A 81 -8.23 3.79 21.15
N GLU A 82 -6.91 3.75 20.94
CA GLU A 82 -6.25 2.72 20.13
C GLU A 82 -5.97 1.45 20.95
N TRP A 83 -6.02 0.30 20.28
CA TRP A 83 -5.83 -1.02 20.88
C TRP A 83 -4.81 -1.84 20.11
N ILE A 84 -3.98 -2.59 20.85
CA ILE A 84 -3.22 -3.72 20.33
C ILE A 84 -4.10 -4.96 20.44
N PHE A 85 -4.22 -5.71 19.35
CA PHE A 85 -4.85 -7.03 19.36
C PHE A 85 -3.76 -8.10 19.36
N ILE A 86 -3.68 -8.89 20.42
CA ILE A 86 -2.68 -9.96 20.57
C ILE A 86 -3.38 -11.32 20.44
N ALA A 87 -2.95 -12.10 19.46
CA ALA A 87 -3.36 -13.51 19.33
C ALA A 87 -2.28 -14.42 19.93
N TRP A 88 -2.55 -14.95 21.12
CA TRP A 88 -1.68 -15.90 21.83
C TRP A 88 -2.02 -17.33 21.40
N SER A 89 -1.04 -18.08 20.89
CA SER A 89 -1.25 -19.48 20.46
C SER A 89 0.02 -20.31 20.62
N PRO A 90 0.42 -20.64 21.87
CA PRO A 90 1.70 -21.27 22.16
C PRO A 90 1.78 -22.68 21.58
N ASP A 91 2.96 -23.08 21.11
CA ASP A 91 3.06 -24.23 20.21
C ASP A 91 2.74 -25.58 20.83
N HIS A 92 2.86 -25.69 22.16
CA HIS A 92 2.46 -26.86 22.93
C HIS A 92 0.94 -26.99 23.15
N SER A 93 0.14 -26.05 22.64
CA SER A 93 -1.33 -26.12 22.68
C SER A 93 -1.89 -27.23 21.77
N PRO A 94 -3.00 -27.89 22.15
CA PRO A 94 -3.67 -28.88 21.31
C PRO A 94 -4.04 -28.32 19.93
N VAL A 95 -3.80 -29.10 18.86
CA VAL A 95 -4.01 -28.66 17.46
C VAL A 95 -5.45 -28.18 17.22
N ARG A 96 -6.46 -28.84 17.81
CA ARG A 96 -7.87 -28.41 17.75
C ARG A 96 -8.05 -26.98 18.29
N GLN A 97 -7.40 -26.63 19.40
CA GLN A 97 -7.45 -25.27 19.94
C GLN A 97 -6.73 -24.28 19.02
N LYS A 98 -5.50 -24.58 18.57
CA LYS A 98 -4.74 -23.70 17.66
C LYS A 98 -5.55 -23.38 16.39
N MET A 99 -6.22 -24.37 15.80
CA MET A 99 -7.12 -24.17 14.66
C MET A 99 -8.36 -23.33 15.00
N LEU A 100 -9.01 -23.59 16.14
CA LEU A 100 -10.22 -22.87 16.59
C LEU A 100 -9.94 -21.37 16.78
N TYR A 101 -8.82 -21.04 17.42
CA TYR A 101 -8.41 -19.65 17.67
C TYR A 101 -7.85 -18.96 16.41
N ALA A 102 -7.16 -19.68 15.51
CA ALA A 102 -6.76 -19.13 14.22
C ALA A 102 -7.98 -18.74 13.36
N ALA A 103 -8.98 -19.62 13.27
CA ALA A 103 -10.19 -19.43 12.46
C ALA A 103 -11.20 -18.42 13.04
N THR A 104 -11.23 -18.23 14.37
CA THR A 104 -12.16 -17.29 15.03
C THR A 104 -11.59 -15.85 15.12
N ARG A 105 -10.26 -15.66 14.94
CA ARG A 105 -9.56 -14.35 15.04
C ARG A 105 -10.24 -13.24 14.24
N ALA A 106 -10.56 -13.52 12.98
CA ALA A 106 -11.17 -12.54 12.08
C ALA A 106 -12.60 -12.14 12.51
N THR A 107 -13.34 -13.05 13.14
CA THR A 107 -14.67 -12.75 13.69
C THR A 107 -14.54 -11.83 14.90
N LEU A 108 -13.66 -12.15 15.85
CA LEU A 108 -13.44 -11.31 17.03
C LEU A 108 -12.98 -9.89 16.66
N LYS A 109 -12.03 -9.73 15.72
CA LYS A 109 -11.60 -8.40 15.23
C LYS A 109 -12.79 -7.60 14.68
N LYS A 110 -13.73 -8.26 14.01
CA LYS A 110 -14.92 -7.64 13.43
C LYS A 110 -15.93 -7.22 14.51
N GLU A 111 -16.21 -8.08 15.49
CA GLU A 111 -17.15 -7.79 16.60
C GLU A 111 -16.65 -6.66 17.52
N PHE A 112 -15.34 -6.58 17.77
CA PHE A 112 -14.76 -5.48 18.56
C PHE A 112 -14.79 -4.13 17.82
N GLY A 113 -14.65 -4.17 16.49
CA GLY A 113 -14.57 -3.00 15.62
C GLY A 113 -13.12 -2.71 15.20
N GLY A 114 -12.73 -3.21 14.03
CA GLY A 114 -11.35 -3.19 13.55
C GLY A 114 -10.72 -1.80 13.34
N GLY A 115 -11.47 -0.70 13.41
CA GLY A 115 -10.94 0.68 13.38
C GLY A 115 -10.42 1.20 14.73
N HIS A 116 -10.68 0.47 15.83
CA HIS A 116 -10.04 0.72 17.13
C HIS A 116 -8.69 -0.01 17.26
N ILE A 117 -8.43 -1.02 16.44
CA ILE A 117 -7.22 -1.85 16.50
C ILE A 117 -6.16 -1.23 15.59
N LYS A 118 -5.03 -0.86 16.19
CA LYS A 118 -3.87 -0.26 15.52
C LYS A 118 -2.93 -1.35 15.03
N ASP A 119 -2.45 -2.16 15.98
CA ASP A 119 -1.43 -3.17 15.78
C ASP A 119 -2.01 -4.57 16.03
N GLU A 120 -1.58 -5.55 15.23
CA GLU A 120 -1.92 -6.97 15.41
C GLU A 120 -0.65 -7.78 15.67
N VAL A 121 -0.48 -8.21 16.92
CA VAL A 121 0.62 -9.07 17.35
C VAL A 121 0.15 -10.53 17.36
N PHE A 122 1.02 -11.43 16.90
CA PHE A 122 0.87 -12.87 17.09
C PHE A 122 2.14 -13.39 17.75
N GLY A 123 1.99 -14.31 18.71
CA GLY A 123 3.13 -14.93 19.39
C GLY A 123 2.84 -16.32 19.88
N THR A 124 3.89 -17.14 19.94
CA THR A 124 3.86 -18.50 20.51
C THR A 124 4.75 -18.62 21.75
N ASN A 125 5.66 -17.65 21.98
CA ASN A 125 6.51 -17.52 23.15
C ASN A 125 6.25 -16.21 23.89
N LYS A 126 6.48 -16.18 25.22
CA LYS A 126 6.17 -15.02 26.08
C LYS A 126 7.01 -13.78 25.70
N ASP A 127 8.20 -13.99 25.15
CA ASP A 127 9.05 -12.90 24.64
C ASP A 127 8.45 -12.18 23.43
N ASP A 128 7.74 -12.88 22.53
CA ASP A 128 7.10 -12.34 21.33
C ASP A 128 6.06 -11.26 21.68
N VAL A 129 5.33 -11.49 22.77
CA VAL A 129 4.18 -10.68 23.22
C VAL A 129 4.50 -9.74 24.38
N SER A 130 5.73 -9.81 24.92
CA SER A 130 6.27 -8.87 25.92
C SER A 130 6.36 -7.43 25.38
N LEU A 131 6.53 -6.45 26.26
CA LEU A 131 6.75 -5.06 25.86
C LEU A 131 7.98 -4.90 24.93
N ASN A 132 9.03 -5.69 25.19
CA ASN A 132 10.23 -5.77 24.34
C ASN A 132 9.93 -6.40 22.96
N GLY A 133 9.10 -7.45 22.93
CA GLY A 133 8.61 -8.06 21.68
C GLY A 133 7.81 -7.06 20.83
N TYR A 134 6.89 -6.32 21.45
CA TYR A 134 6.11 -5.28 20.80
C TYR A 134 6.99 -4.11 20.28
N GLN A 135 8.00 -3.68 21.05
CA GLN A 135 8.96 -2.66 20.57
C GLN A 135 9.76 -3.15 19.35
N LYS A 136 10.19 -4.42 19.33
CA LYS A 136 10.86 -5.04 18.17
C LYS A 136 9.94 -5.14 16.95
N TYR A 137 8.65 -5.46 17.16
CA TYR A 137 7.64 -5.44 16.09
C TYR A 137 7.54 -4.06 15.43
N LEU A 138 7.44 -2.98 16.22
CA LEU A 138 7.40 -1.60 15.70
C LEU A 138 8.69 -1.23 14.95
N MET A 139 9.87 -1.60 15.46
CA MET A 139 11.13 -1.41 14.73
C MET A 139 11.15 -2.16 13.39
N THR A 140 10.62 -3.39 13.36
CA THR A 140 10.56 -4.21 12.14
C THR A 140 9.64 -3.59 11.09
N GLN A 141 8.47 -3.06 11.49
CA GLN A 141 7.56 -2.32 10.61
C GLN A 141 8.20 -1.04 10.01
N SER A 142 9.15 -0.43 10.71
CA SER A 142 9.90 0.74 10.21
C SER A 142 11.13 0.40 9.35
N SER A 143 11.53 -0.87 9.29
CA SER A 143 12.71 -1.31 8.55
C SER A 143 12.45 -1.48 7.05
N THR A 144 13.49 -1.30 6.23
CA THR A 144 13.40 -1.55 4.79
C THR A 144 13.12 -3.02 4.52
N ALA A 145 12.09 -3.32 3.73
CA ALA A 145 11.80 -4.68 3.28
C ALA A 145 13.02 -5.30 2.56
N PRO A 146 13.26 -6.62 2.70
CA PRO A 146 14.35 -7.28 2.01
C PRO A 146 14.10 -7.30 0.50
N LEU A 147 15.04 -6.75 -0.26
CA LEU A 147 15.09 -6.85 -1.73
C LEU A 147 15.93 -8.07 -2.14
N THR A 148 15.73 -8.52 -3.38
CA THR A 148 16.54 -9.55 -4.02
C THR A 148 17.74 -8.95 -4.76
N THR A 149 18.81 -9.72 -4.99
CA THR A 149 20.00 -9.24 -5.70
C THR A 149 19.69 -8.77 -7.13
N ALA A 150 18.68 -9.34 -7.80
CA ALA A 150 18.22 -8.88 -9.11
C ALA A 150 17.52 -7.50 -9.07
N GLU A 151 17.06 -7.04 -7.91
CA GLU A 151 16.54 -5.69 -7.71
C GLU A 151 17.66 -4.69 -7.33
N GLU A 152 18.86 -5.19 -6.98
CA GLU A 152 20.08 -4.39 -6.76
C GLU A 152 20.97 -4.28 -8.00
N GLU A 153 21.22 -5.40 -8.71
CA GLU A 153 22.21 -5.48 -9.79
C GLU A 153 21.91 -4.55 -10.95
N LEU A 154 20.66 -4.55 -11.40
CA LEU A 154 20.27 -3.86 -12.61
C LEU A 154 20.19 -2.33 -12.41
N ARG A 155 20.82 -1.74 -11.38
CA ARG A 155 20.62 -0.32 -11.00
C ARG A 155 21.47 0.74 -11.72
N GLN A 156 21.99 0.44 -12.92
CA GLN A 156 23.17 1.15 -13.42
C GLN A 156 23.22 1.51 -14.93
N ILE A 157 22.17 1.26 -15.72
CA ILE A 157 22.29 1.26 -17.21
C ILE A 157 21.32 2.26 -17.88
N LYS A 158 21.64 2.76 -19.08
CA LYS A 158 20.77 3.63 -19.90
C LYS A 158 21.13 3.49 -21.38
N ILE A 159 20.31 2.78 -22.16
CA ILE A 159 20.65 2.23 -23.50
C ILE A 159 19.50 2.47 -24.50
N SER A 160 19.79 2.44 -25.82
CA SER A 160 18.78 2.49 -26.90
C SER A 160 18.62 1.11 -27.57
N GLU A 161 17.40 0.59 -27.61
CA GLU A 161 17.20 -0.87 -27.65
C GLU A 161 16.43 -1.36 -28.88
N GLN A 162 16.93 -2.45 -29.46
CA GLN A 162 16.39 -3.16 -30.62
C GLN A 162 16.33 -4.66 -30.31
N ILE A 163 15.23 -5.33 -30.62
CA ILE A 163 15.09 -6.78 -30.49
C ILE A 163 15.74 -7.48 -31.71
N ASP A 164 16.62 -8.45 -31.45
CA ASP A 164 17.03 -9.45 -32.44
C ASP A 164 16.00 -10.59 -32.48
N MET A 165 15.27 -10.71 -33.59
CA MET A 165 14.20 -11.70 -33.77
C MET A 165 14.69 -13.14 -34.00
N ASN A 166 16.00 -13.36 -34.19
CA ASN A 166 16.56 -14.69 -34.37
C ASN A 166 17.05 -15.28 -33.05
N ASN A 167 17.65 -14.44 -32.20
CA ASN A 167 18.17 -14.84 -30.88
C ASN A 167 17.21 -14.52 -29.72
N GLU A 168 16.13 -13.77 -29.99
CA GLU A 168 15.11 -13.30 -29.02
C GLU A 168 15.68 -12.49 -27.84
N ILE A 169 16.79 -11.78 -28.10
CA ILE A 169 17.51 -10.91 -27.16
C ILE A 169 17.31 -9.45 -27.55
N ILE A 170 17.22 -8.56 -26.55
CA ILE A 170 17.23 -7.11 -26.76
C ILE A 170 18.67 -6.60 -26.73
N VAL A 171 19.08 -5.87 -27.78
CA VAL A 171 20.47 -5.41 -28.00
C VAL A 171 20.54 -3.89 -28.15
N LEU A 172 21.66 -3.30 -27.70
CA LEU A 172 21.99 -1.89 -27.92
C LEU A 172 22.18 -1.62 -29.42
N ALA A 173 21.46 -0.65 -29.96
CA ALA A 173 21.52 -0.33 -31.39
C ALA A 173 22.34 0.91 -31.74
N ARG A 174 22.12 2.07 -31.09
CA ARG A 174 22.76 3.35 -31.48
C ARG A 174 22.88 4.35 -30.31
N THR A 175 24.09 4.59 -29.84
CA THR A 175 24.42 5.61 -28.80
C THR A 175 24.76 6.99 -29.38
N LEU A 176 24.29 7.32 -30.59
CA LEU A 176 24.65 8.57 -31.26
C LEU A 176 24.09 9.81 -30.52
N PRO A 177 24.93 10.82 -30.23
CA PRO A 177 24.46 12.14 -29.79
C PRO A 177 23.35 12.65 -30.71
N THR A 178 22.27 13.12 -30.10
CA THR A 178 21.03 13.48 -30.80
C THR A 178 20.40 14.66 -30.05
N GLU A 179 20.15 15.75 -30.77
CA GLU A 179 19.34 16.87 -30.29
C GLU A 179 17.89 16.75 -30.81
N ILE A 180 16.97 17.56 -30.30
CA ILE A 180 15.54 17.54 -30.68
C ILE A 180 15.37 17.62 -32.21
N LYS A 181 16.13 18.50 -32.88
CA LYS A 181 16.12 18.71 -34.34
C LYS A 181 16.51 17.47 -35.18
N ASP A 182 17.22 16.52 -34.57
CA ASP A 182 17.72 15.31 -35.23
C ASP A 182 16.96 14.06 -34.79
N LEU A 183 16.07 14.16 -33.81
CA LEU A 183 15.32 13.03 -33.25
C LEU A 183 14.39 12.36 -34.27
N PRO A 184 13.60 13.08 -35.10
CA PRO A 184 12.85 12.46 -36.21
C PRO A 184 13.74 11.61 -37.13
N ARG A 185 14.97 12.09 -37.42
CA ARG A 185 15.96 11.41 -38.28
C ARG A 185 16.63 10.19 -37.62
N ARG A 186 16.40 9.94 -36.32
CA ARG A 186 16.86 8.70 -35.65
C ARG A 186 15.85 7.57 -35.75
N ILE A 187 14.59 7.87 -36.06
CA ILE A 187 13.52 6.88 -36.14
C ILE A 187 13.47 6.28 -37.55
N PRO A 188 13.57 4.94 -37.67
CA PRO A 188 13.42 4.26 -38.95
C PRO A 188 11.94 4.17 -39.35
N LYS A 189 11.62 4.43 -40.62
CA LYS A 189 10.27 4.17 -41.18
C LYS A 189 10.03 2.69 -41.56
N ASN A 190 10.97 1.79 -41.25
CA ASN A 190 11.00 0.40 -41.75
C ASN A 190 11.09 -0.70 -40.67
N SER A 191 11.21 -0.36 -39.39
CA SER A 191 11.47 -1.34 -38.32
C SER A 191 11.08 -0.77 -36.95
N ALA A 192 10.60 -1.59 -36.04
CA ALA A 192 10.29 -1.16 -34.68
C ALA A 192 11.56 -0.88 -33.85
N ARG A 193 11.52 0.11 -32.94
CA ARG A 193 12.63 0.46 -32.02
C ARG A 193 12.14 1.08 -30.72
N TYR A 194 12.97 0.95 -29.68
CA TYR A 194 12.87 1.72 -28.45
C TYR A 194 13.99 2.76 -28.36
N HIS A 195 13.64 3.98 -27.95
CA HIS A 195 14.59 5.08 -27.79
C HIS A 195 14.44 5.68 -26.40
N PHE A 196 15.56 5.90 -25.71
CA PHE A 196 15.61 6.72 -24.50
C PHE A 196 16.25 8.05 -24.87
N PHE A 197 15.46 9.12 -24.85
CA PHE A 197 15.87 10.46 -25.24
C PHE A 197 16.00 11.37 -24.02
N LEU A 198 17.02 12.23 -24.01
CA LEU A 198 17.22 13.25 -22.97
C LEU A 198 16.68 14.59 -23.47
N TYR A 199 15.42 14.87 -23.13
CA TYR A 199 14.71 16.08 -23.53
C TYR A 199 15.17 17.25 -22.66
N LYS A 200 16.20 17.94 -23.14
CA LYS A 200 16.69 19.24 -22.64
C LYS A 200 15.71 20.33 -23.07
N HIS A 201 15.04 20.98 -22.13
CA HIS A 201 13.99 21.96 -22.39
C HIS A 201 13.88 22.98 -21.24
N SER A 202 12.97 23.94 -21.36
CA SER A 202 12.62 24.85 -20.27
C SER A 202 11.11 24.81 -20.01
N HIS A 203 10.71 24.89 -18.74
CA HIS A 203 9.32 24.91 -18.30
C HIS A 203 9.16 25.92 -17.16
N GLU A 204 8.14 26.78 -17.22
CA GLU A 204 7.83 27.84 -16.25
C GLU A 204 8.99 28.81 -15.90
N GLY A 205 10.10 28.77 -16.64
CA GLY A 205 11.29 29.62 -16.48
C GLY A 205 12.56 28.84 -16.11
N ASP A 206 12.41 27.64 -15.54
CA ASP A 206 13.53 26.76 -15.20
C ASP A 206 13.99 25.92 -16.39
N TYR A 207 15.23 25.44 -16.36
CA TYR A 207 15.79 24.50 -17.35
C TYR A 207 15.81 23.08 -16.80
N LEU A 208 15.28 22.13 -17.57
CA LEU A 208 15.04 20.75 -17.15
C LEU A 208 15.59 19.74 -18.17
N GLU A 209 16.10 18.61 -17.68
CA GLU A 209 16.57 17.49 -18.50
C GLU A 209 15.77 16.22 -18.21
N SER A 210 14.62 16.07 -18.87
CA SER A 210 13.71 14.94 -18.68
C SER A 210 14.08 13.74 -19.54
N ILE A 211 13.87 12.52 -19.04
CA ILE A 211 14.12 11.29 -19.80
C ILE A 211 12.80 10.83 -20.40
N VAL A 212 12.71 10.83 -21.72
CA VAL A 212 11.52 10.41 -22.47
C VAL A 212 11.81 9.05 -23.09
N PHE A 213 10.95 8.07 -22.82
CA PHE A 213 10.94 6.80 -23.53
C PHE A 213 10.02 6.91 -24.74
N ILE A 214 10.52 6.49 -25.90
CA ILE A 214 9.79 6.54 -27.17
C ILE A 214 9.80 5.15 -27.80
N TYR A 215 8.62 4.61 -28.03
CA TYR A 215 8.41 3.39 -28.80
C TYR A 215 7.94 3.78 -30.22
N SER A 216 8.80 3.58 -31.21
CA SER A 216 8.49 3.88 -32.61
C SER A 216 8.11 2.61 -33.36
N MET A 217 6.91 2.57 -33.93
CA MET A 217 6.33 1.40 -34.61
C MET A 217 5.70 1.80 -35.96
N PRO A 218 6.43 1.68 -37.10
CA PRO A 218 5.96 2.05 -38.45
C PRO A 218 4.79 1.23 -39.05
N GLY A 219 3.73 1.02 -38.28
CA GLY A 219 2.48 0.41 -38.71
C GLY A 219 2.65 -0.94 -39.40
N TYR A 220 2.02 -1.08 -40.56
CA TYR A 220 1.99 -2.34 -41.32
C TYR A 220 3.29 -2.68 -42.07
N VAL A 221 4.31 -1.81 -42.03
CA VAL A 221 5.64 -2.09 -42.63
C VAL A 221 6.39 -3.15 -41.82
N CYS A 222 6.25 -3.12 -40.49
CA CYS A 222 6.81 -4.12 -39.58
C CYS A 222 6.02 -5.44 -39.62
N SER A 223 6.70 -6.58 -39.46
CA SER A 223 6.04 -7.90 -39.51
C SER A 223 5.14 -8.15 -38.29
N ILE A 224 4.12 -9.01 -38.39
CA ILE A 224 3.23 -9.30 -37.25
C ILE A 224 4.02 -9.84 -36.05
N ARG A 225 5.03 -10.70 -36.27
CA ARG A 225 5.92 -11.21 -35.20
C ARG A 225 6.69 -10.08 -34.53
N GLU A 226 7.29 -9.20 -35.31
CA GLU A 226 7.98 -8.00 -34.82
C GLU A 226 7.06 -7.12 -33.98
N ARG A 227 5.85 -6.78 -34.47
CA ARG A 227 4.90 -5.94 -33.73
C ARG A 227 4.47 -6.56 -32.40
N MET A 228 4.24 -7.87 -32.38
CA MET A 228 3.87 -8.57 -31.15
C MET A 228 5.04 -8.67 -30.16
N LEU A 229 6.27 -8.92 -30.62
CA LEU A 229 7.46 -8.94 -29.77
C LEU A 229 7.72 -7.55 -29.15
N TYR A 230 7.77 -6.48 -29.95
CA TYR A 230 8.00 -5.13 -29.41
C TYR A 230 6.85 -4.64 -28.52
N SER A 231 5.59 -5.01 -28.80
CA SER A 231 4.47 -4.69 -27.90
C SER A 231 4.57 -5.43 -26.55
N SER A 232 5.04 -6.69 -26.56
CA SER A 232 5.11 -7.55 -25.38
C SER A 232 6.35 -7.26 -24.51
N CYS A 233 7.51 -7.05 -25.12
CA CYS A 233 8.76 -6.81 -24.38
C CYS A 233 8.82 -5.40 -23.77
N LYS A 234 8.07 -4.43 -24.30
CA LYS A 234 8.05 -3.03 -23.83
C LYS A 234 7.82 -2.90 -22.32
N SER A 235 6.86 -3.65 -21.75
CA SER A 235 6.54 -3.57 -20.33
C SER A 235 7.71 -4.04 -19.46
N HIS A 236 8.31 -5.17 -19.81
CA HIS A 236 9.45 -5.74 -19.09
C HIS A 236 10.71 -4.87 -19.22
N LEU A 237 10.99 -4.34 -20.42
CA LEU A 237 12.07 -3.38 -20.65
C LEU A 237 11.89 -2.10 -19.82
N LEU A 238 10.67 -1.56 -19.73
CA LEU A 238 10.37 -0.40 -18.90
C LEU A 238 10.47 -0.70 -17.41
N GLU A 239 10.06 -1.89 -16.99
CA GLU A 239 10.21 -2.37 -15.61
C GLU A 239 11.69 -2.50 -15.23
N ILE A 240 12.50 -3.06 -16.14
CA ILE A 240 13.96 -3.05 -16.07
C ILE A 240 14.45 -1.61 -15.95
N ALA A 241 14.06 -0.70 -16.85
CA ALA A 241 14.53 0.69 -16.83
C ALA A 241 14.19 1.47 -15.54
N GLU A 242 13.01 1.28 -14.97
CA GLU A 242 12.49 2.11 -13.87
C GLU A 242 12.75 1.52 -12.48
N LYS A 243 12.31 0.29 -12.22
CA LYS A 243 12.50 -0.35 -10.89
C LYS A 243 13.94 -0.72 -10.65
N GLN A 244 14.56 -1.17 -11.73
CA GLN A 244 15.90 -1.74 -11.76
C GLN A 244 16.88 -0.62 -12.13
N LEU A 245 17.03 -0.16 -13.39
CA LEU A 245 18.03 0.85 -13.80
C LEU A 245 17.85 2.26 -13.18
N TRP A 246 16.84 2.47 -12.33
CA TRP A 246 16.46 3.72 -11.65
C TRP A 246 16.37 4.95 -12.59
N ILE A 247 16.10 4.71 -13.87
CA ILE A 247 15.82 5.76 -14.85
C ILE A 247 14.46 6.37 -14.50
N GLN A 248 14.46 7.64 -14.11
CA GLN A 248 13.23 8.42 -13.96
C GLN A 248 12.70 8.80 -15.36
N ILE A 249 11.97 7.86 -15.98
CA ILE A 249 11.27 8.09 -17.24
C ILE A 249 10.11 9.05 -16.97
N THR A 250 10.27 10.31 -17.38
CA THR A 250 9.28 11.38 -17.18
C THR A 250 8.03 11.13 -18.02
N ARG A 251 8.19 10.58 -19.23
CA ARG A 251 7.08 10.27 -20.14
C ARG A 251 7.39 9.04 -21.01
N LYS A 252 6.35 8.26 -21.29
CA LYS A 252 6.35 7.09 -22.19
C LYS A 252 5.46 7.43 -23.38
N ILE A 253 6.04 7.53 -24.56
CA ILE A 253 5.38 7.96 -25.81
C ILE A 253 5.39 6.80 -26.80
N GLU A 254 4.30 6.63 -27.54
CA GLU A 254 4.19 5.72 -28.68
C GLU A 254 3.85 6.53 -29.93
N ILE A 255 4.54 6.25 -31.04
CA ILE A 255 4.40 6.94 -32.34
C ILE A 255 4.53 5.92 -33.48
N ASP A 256 3.93 6.21 -34.64
CA ASP A 256 4.13 5.41 -35.85
C ASP A 256 5.16 6.04 -36.82
N ASP A 257 5.18 7.37 -36.95
CA ASP A 257 6.22 8.10 -37.68
C ASP A 257 7.07 9.02 -36.78
N GLY A 258 8.36 9.13 -37.07
CA GLY A 258 9.30 10.01 -36.37
C GLY A 258 9.06 11.50 -36.63
N ASP A 259 8.39 11.85 -37.73
CA ASP A 259 8.07 13.25 -38.08
C ASP A 259 7.02 13.87 -37.12
N GLU A 260 6.33 13.07 -36.29
CA GLU A 260 5.47 13.57 -35.21
C GLU A 260 6.25 14.24 -34.06
N LEU A 261 7.55 13.91 -33.90
CA LEU A 261 8.39 14.38 -32.79
C LEU A 261 8.90 15.81 -32.97
N THR A 262 7.96 16.74 -33.05
CA THR A 262 8.22 18.17 -32.94
C THR A 262 8.58 18.57 -31.50
N ALA A 263 9.23 19.73 -31.35
CA ALA A 263 9.54 20.28 -30.03
C ALA A 263 8.26 20.61 -29.22
N GLU A 264 7.18 20.98 -29.91
CA GLU A 264 5.85 21.27 -29.33
C GLU A 264 5.16 19.99 -28.84
N PHE A 265 5.15 18.93 -29.65
CA PHE A 265 4.58 17.63 -29.27
C PHE A 265 5.27 17.05 -28.03
N LEU A 266 6.61 17.06 -27.98
CA LEU A 266 7.36 16.64 -26.79
C LEU A 266 7.05 17.51 -25.56
N TYR A 267 6.86 18.82 -25.75
CA TYR A 267 6.51 19.72 -24.66
C TYR A 267 5.12 19.42 -24.10
N GLU A 268 4.12 19.19 -24.95
CA GLU A 268 2.75 18.89 -24.53
C GLU A 268 2.58 17.51 -23.88
N GLU A 269 3.35 16.52 -24.32
CA GLU A 269 3.35 15.17 -23.72
C GLU A 269 4.08 15.14 -22.36
N VAL A 270 5.17 15.90 -22.20
CA VAL A 270 5.88 16.01 -20.91
C VAL A 270 5.13 16.93 -19.93
N HIS A 271 4.57 18.04 -20.41
CA HIS A 271 3.85 19.04 -19.62
C HIS A 271 2.39 19.19 -20.09
N PRO A 272 1.52 18.21 -19.75
CA PRO A 272 0.15 18.18 -20.25
C PRO A 272 -0.65 19.39 -19.78
N LYS A 273 -1.20 20.14 -20.75
CA LYS A 273 -2.05 21.31 -20.53
C LYS A 273 -3.15 21.01 -19.50
N ARG A 274 -3.23 21.84 -18.45
CA ARG A 274 -4.27 21.76 -17.42
C ARG A 274 -5.64 21.77 -18.12
N HIS A 275 -6.39 20.67 -17.99
CA HIS A 275 -7.57 20.44 -18.81
C HIS A 275 -8.61 21.55 -18.63
N ALA A 276 -9.23 21.96 -19.74
CA ALA A 276 -10.42 22.81 -19.70
C ALA A 276 -11.46 22.19 -18.76
N HIS A 277 -12.00 23.01 -17.85
CA HIS A 277 -12.81 22.56 -16.71
C HIS A 277 -13.96 21.65 -17.17
N LYS A 278 -13.92 20.36 -16.81
CA LYS A 278 -14.94 19.37 -17.19
C LYS A 278 -16.34 19.89 -16.84
N GLN A 279 -17.22 19.97 -17.83
CA GLN A 279 -18.61 20.39 -17.60
C GLN A 279 -19.34 19.29 -16.81
N GLY A 280 -19.71 19.60 -15.56
CA GLY A 280 -20.35 18.64 -14.67
C GLY A 280 -21.84 18.51 -14.96
N PHE A 281 -22.32 17.28 -15.12
CA PHE A 281 -23.77 17.02 -15.20
C PHE A 281 -24.46 17.33 -13.87
N ALA A 282 -25.74 17.72 -13.93
CA ALA A 282 -26.52 18.01 -12.73
C ALA A 282 -26.74 16.74 -11.89
N LYS A 283 -26.40 16.80 -10.60
CA LYS A 283 -26.63 15.68 -9.67
C LYS A 283 -28.13 15.38 -9.55
N PRO A 284 -28.54 14.10 -9.41
CA PRO A 284 -29.94 13.72 -9.31
C PRO A 284 -30.63 14.39 -8.11
N LYS A 285 -31.96 14.56 -8.21
CA LYS A 285 -32.78 15.13 -7.13
C LYS A 285 -32.60 14.30 -5.85
N GLY A 286 -32.31 14.98 -4.74
CA GLY A 286 -32.11 14.32 -3.44
C GLY A 286 -33.41 13.77 -2.85
N PRO A 287 -33.34 13.07 -1.69
CA PRO A 287 -34.50 12.43 -1.07
C PRO A 287 -35.67 13.39 -0.87
N VAL A 288 -36.85 12.99 -1.37
CA VAL A 288 -38.09 13.76 -1.29
C VAL A 288 -38.49 13.95 0.17
N GLY A 289 -38.98 15.14 0.53
CA GLY A 289 -39.50 15.42 1.87
C GLY A 289 -38.44 15.72 2.95
N LYS A 290 -37.18 16.00 2.59
CA LYS A 290 -36.16 16.48 3.57
C LYS A 290 -36.62 17.75 4.29
N ARG A 291 -37.10 17.60 5.53
CA ARG A 291 -37.43 18.70 6.45
C ARG A 291 -36.15 19.27 7.06
N GLY A 292 -35.64 20.35 6.48
CA GLY A 292 -34.54 21.14 7.05
C GLY A 292 -33.51 21.61 6.02
N ILE A 293 -32.94 22.79 6.27
CA ILE A 293 -31.80 23.34 5.53
C ILE A 293 -30.58 22.42 5.77
N ARG A 294 -29.70 22.26 4.76
CA ARG A 294 -28.42 21.56 4.93
C ARG A 294 -27.58 22.28 5.99
N ARG A 295 -27.37 21.65 7.14
CA ARG A 295 -26.44 22.12 8.18
C ARG A 295 -25.06 21.54 7.91
N LEU A 296 -24.02 22.31 8.23
CA LEU A 296 -22.64 21.83 8.24
C LEU A 296 -22.46 21.02 9.53
N ILE A 297 -22.11 19.75 9.39
CA ILE A 297 -21.77 18.89 10.55
C ILE A 297 -20.31 19.19 10.86
N ARG A 298 -20.07 19.99 11.91
CA ARG A 298 -18.73 20.32 12.41
C ARG A 298 -18.62 19.81 13.83
N ASP A 299 -17.61 19.00 14.09
CA ASP A 299 -17.31 18.53 15.44
C ASP A 299 -16.69 19.67 16.27
N PRO A 300 -17.07 19.83 17.56
CA PRO A 300 -16.81 21.06 18.33
C PRO A 300 -15.40 21.14 18.93
N VAL A 301 -14.38 20.61 18.25
CA VAL A 301 -13.02 20.43 18.80
C VAL A 301 -12.00 21.46 18.23
N GLU A 302 -12.34 22.16 17.15
CA GLU A 302 -11.45 23.15 16.49
C GLU A 302 -11.78 24.61 16.84
N THR A 303 -11.89 24.93 18.14
CA THR A 303 -12.06 26.33 18.59
C THR A 303 -11.25 26.65 19.85
N GLU A 304 -9.96 26.33 19.88
CA GLU A 304 -9.02 26.96 20.84
C GLU A 304 -7.54 26.84 20.39
N THR A 305 -7.15 27.73 19.47
CA THR A 305 -5.75 28.15 19.29
C THR A 305 -5.73 29.68 19.16
N PRO A 306 -5.54 30.44 20.25
CA PRO A 306 -5.29 31.87 20.14
C PRO A 306 -3.92 32.08 19.46
N THR A 307 -3.87 33.01 18.51
CA THR A 307 -2.62 33.49 17.91
C THR A 307 -2.19 34.77 18.63
N ASP A 308 -1.12 34.67 19.41
CA ASP A 308 -0.18 35.76 19.67
C ASP A 308 1.00 35.66 18.69
#